data_AF-A0A1F8QIH6-F1
#
_entry.id   AF-A0A1F8QIH6-F1
#
_cell.length_a   1.000
_cell.length_b   1.000
_cell.length_c   1.000
_cell.angle_alpha   90.00
_cell.angle_beta   90.00
_cell.angle_gamma   90.00
#
_symmetry.space_group_name_H-M   'P 1'
#
loop_
_entity.id
_entity.type
_entity.pdbx_description
1 polymer ?
#
loop_
_entity_poly.entity_id
_entity_poly.type
_entity_poly.pdbx_seq_one_letter_code
_entity_poly.pdbx_strand_id
1 'polypeptide(L)'
;MAICHCHPRTAIALSLSREEIVPIDNEGSYLLKKVPIIWEEFASGTPEMANKLANALQNYKIVMLRGHGSFATGQTLDEAFFWSSTLEEGCQIILAAKAINEPFLEYRKMSDSYTKW
;
A
#
# COMPACT_ATOMS: atom_id res chain seq x y z
N MET A 1 20.45 1.93 -0.95
CA MET A 1 19.30 1.21 -0.37
C MET A 1 18.82 1.96 0.85
N ALA A 2 17.52 2.28 0.92
CA ALA A 2 16.87 3.00 1.99
C ALA A 2 15.52 2.37 2.33
N ILE A 3 15.03 2.62 3.54
CA ILE A 3 13.71 2.23 4.02
C ILE A 3 12.99 3.47 4.54
N CYS A 4 11.69 3.57 4.24
CA CYS A 4 10.82 4.63 4.73
C CYS A 4 9.63 4.00 5.45
N HIS A 5 9.39 4.44 6.69
CA HIS A 5 8.21 4.09 7.45
C HIS A 5 7.38 5.36 7.67
N CYS A 6 6.12 5.31 7.27
CA CYS A 6 5.20 6.44 7.32
C CYS A 6 3.86 6.03 7.93
N HIS A 7 3.05 7.03 8.28
CA HIS A 7 1.69 6.87 8.80
C HIS A 7 0.64 7.50 7.86
N PRO A 8 0.50 6.99 6.62
CA PRO A 8 -0.45 7.50 5.63
C PRO A 8 -1.90 7.27 6.10
N ARG A 9 -2.61 8.36 6.42
CA ARG A 9 -3.89 8.32 7.16
C ARG A 9 -4.95 7.53 6.42
N THR A 10 -5.09 7.73 5.12
CA THR A 10 -6.13 7.07 4.33
C THR A 10 -5.80 5.61 4.11
N ALA A 11 -4.53 5.29 3.85
CA ALA A 11 -4.08 3.91 3.75
C ALA A 11 -4.27 3.15 5.08
N ILE A 12 -3.99 3.78 6.23
CA ILE A 12 -4.29 3.21 7.56
C ILE A 12 -5.79 2.92 7.67
N ALA A 13 -6.66 3.88 7.35
CA ALA A 13 -8.11 3.70 7.42
C ALA A 13 -8.59 2.54 6.55
N LEU A 14 -8.10 2.43 5.31
CA LEU A 14 -8.43 1.31 4.43
C LEU A 14 -7.88 -0.03 4.94
N SER A 15 -6.73 -0.03 5.63
CA SER A 15 -6.12 -1.25 6.16
C SER A 15 -6.96 -1.96 7.22
N LEU A 16 -7.83 -1.23 7.90
CA LEU A 16 -8.70 -1.75 8.95
C LEU A 16 -9.81 -2.66 8.41
N SER A 17 -10.13 -2.56 7.12
CA SER A 17 -11.26 -3.28 6.51
C SER A 17 -10.87 -4.05 5.26
N ARG A 18 -9.58 -4.31 5.03
CA ARG A 18 -9.05 -4.97 3.82
C ARG A 18 -7.88 -5.90 4.14
N GLU A 19 -7.68 -6.89 3.29
CA GLU A 19 -6.47 -7.74 3.28
C GLU A 19 -5.39 -7.24 2.31
N GLU A 20 -5.79 -6.40 1.35
CA GLU A 20 -4.90 -5.78 0.37
C GLU A 20 -5.48 -4.46 -0.15
N ILE A 21 -4.60 -3.60 -0.65
CA ILE A 21 -4.96 -2.34 -1.31
C ILE A 21 -4.52 -2.45 -2.77
N VAL A 22 -5.48 -2.45 -3.68
CA VAL A 22 -5.24 -2.30 -5.12
C VAL A 22 -5.70 -0.90 -5.51
N PRO A 23 -4.78 0.02 -5.91
CA PRO A 23 -5.14 1.35 -6.37
C PRO A 23 -6.12 1.29 -7.55
N ILE A 24 -6.90 2.35 -7.74
CA ILE A 24 -7.90 2.45 -8.82
C ILE A 24 -7.53 3.51 -9.86
N ASP A 25 -6.58 4.37 -9.51
CA ASP A 25 -5.96 5.35 -10.39
C ASP A 25 -4.83 4.73 -11.20
N ASN A 26 -4.49 5.36 -12.34
CA ASN A 26 -3.56 4.80 -13.30
C ASN A 26 -2.13 4.67 -12.73
N GLU A 27 -1.67 5.69 -12.02
CA GLU A 27 -0.31 5.76 -11.49
C GLU A 27 -0.08 4.73 -10.39
N GLY A 28 -0.93 4.72 -9.36
CA GLY A 28 -0.87 3.74 -8.27
C GLY A 28 -0.98 2.31 -8.79
N SER A 29 -1.87 2.05 -9.74
CA SER A 29 -2.02 0.71 -10.32
C SER A 29 -0.77 0.24 -11.04
N TYR A 30 -0.15 1.12 -11.84
CA TYR A 30 1.06 0.80 -12.59
C TYR A 30 2.28 0.62 -11.66
N LEU A 31 2.44 1.52 -10.70
CA LEU A 31 3.63 1.58 -9.84
C LEU A 31 3.61 0.55 -8.72
N LEU A 32 2.47 0.42 -8.04
CA LEU A 32 2.33 -0.38 -6.84
C LEU A 32 1.61 -1.70 -7.07
N LYS A 33 0.84 -1.85 -8.16
CA LYS A 33 -0.02 -3.01 -8.41
C LYS A 33 -0.93 -3.30 -7.22
N LYS A 34 -0.52 -4.24 -6.37
CA LYS A 34 -1.17 -4.60 -5.12
C LYS A 34 -0.27 -4.28 -3.92
N VAL A 35 -0.80 -3.65 -2.89
CA VAL A 35 -0.11 -3.48 -1.61
C VAL A 35 -0.71 -4.44 -0.57
N PRO A 36 0.05 -5.42 -0.05
CA PRO A 36 -0.44 -6.37 0.92
C PRO A 36 -0.62 -5.67 2.27
N ILE A 37 -1.68 -6.04 2.98
CA ILE A 37 -1.89 -5.64 4.37
C ILE A 37 -1.52 -6.84 5.23
N ILE A 38 -0.46 -6.69 6.01
CA ILE A 38 -0.11 -7.68 7.02
C ILE A 38 -0.64 -7.25 8.38
N TRP A 39 -0.83 -8.23 9.26
CA TRP A 39 -1.19 -8.00 10.65
C TRP A 39 -0.29 -8.85 11.55
N GLU A 40 0.03 -8.30 12.71
CA GLU A 40 0.70 -8.99 13.82
C GLU A 40 0.02 -8.57 15.12
N GLU A 41 -0.04 -9.47 16.10
CA GLU A 41 -0.62 -9.21 17.42
C GLU A 41 0.08 -8.02 18.10
N PHE A 42 1.42 -8.00 18.02
CA PHE A 42 2.24 -6.90 18.46
C PHE A 42 2.78 -6.14 17.24
N ALA A 43 1.99 -5.19 16.77
CA ALA A 43 2.30 -4.40 15.58
C ALA A 43 3.41 -3.34 15.79
N SER A 44 4.22 -3.42 16.85
CA SER A 44 5.35 -2.50 17.10
C SER A 44 6.46 -3.17 17.90
N GLY A 45 7.71 -2.97 17.47
CA GLY A 45 8.91 -3.32 18.25
C GLY A 45 9.24 -4.81 18.41
N THR A 46 8.57 -5.72 17.70
CA THR A 46 8.83 -7.17 17.82
C THR A 46 9.66 -7.73 16.65
N PRO A 47 10.57 -8.68 16.92
CA PRO A 47 11.31 -9.40 15.88
C PRO A 47 10.40 -10.11 14.88
N GLU A 48 9.28 -10.66 15.34
CA GLU A 48 8.30 -11.37 14.51
C GLU A 48 7.70 -10.44 13.45
N MET A 49 7.27 -9.24 13.86
CA MET A 49 6.75 -8.21 12.95
C MET A 49 7.83 -7.73 11.97
N ALA A 50 9.05 -7.50 12.45
CA ALA A 50 10.17 -7.11 11.59
C ALA A 50 10.48 -8.18 10.53
N ASN A 51 10.52 -9.45 10.92
CA ASN A 51 10.77 -10.57 10.00
C ASN A 51 9.65 -10.71 8.96
N LYS A 52 8.38 -10.56 9.36
CA LYS A 52 7.25 -10.62 8.43
C LYS A 52 7.26 -9.48 7.42
N LEU A 53 7.52 -8.26 7.88
CA LEU A 53 7.72 -7.10 6.99
C LEU A 53 8.87 -7.34 6.02
N ALA A 54 10.03 -7.77 6.52
CA ALA A 54 11.21 -8.02 5.70
C ALA A 54 10.95 -9.07 4.62
N ASN A 55 10.26 -10.17 4.97
CA ASN A 55 9.88 -11.22 4.01
C ASN A 55 8.92 -10.70 2.94
N ALA A 56 7.94 -9.88 3.32
CA ALA A 56 7.02 -9.27 2.37
C ALA A 56 7.76 -8.30 1.43
N LEU A 57 8.65 -7.46 1.97
CA LEU A 57 9.40 -6.46 1.20
C LEU A 57 10.40 -7.05 0.18
N GLN A 58 10.63 -8.36 0.19
CA GLN A 58 11.38 -9.04 -0.89
C GLN A 58 10.60 -9.08 -2.21
N ASN A 59 9.27 -9.09 -2.14
CA ASN A 59 8.39 -9.25 -3.30
C ASN A 59 7.59 -7.98 -3.64
N TYR A 60 7.54 -7.02 -2.70
CA TYR A 60 6.71 -5.82 -2.80
C TYR A 60 7.54 -4.58 -2.48
N LYS A 61 7.33 -3.49 -3.23
CA LYS A 61 8.01 -2.20 -2.99
C LYS A 61 7.58 -1.54 -1.67
N ILE A 62 6.35 -1.82 -1.25
CA ILE A 62 5.70 -1.25 -0.08
C ILE A 62 4.72 -2.26 0.51
N VAL A 63 4.61 -2.26 1.83
CA VAL A 63 3.71 -3.12 2.61
C VAL A 63 2.98 -2.25 3.61
N MET A 64 1.70 -2.55 3.86
CA MET A 64 0.92 -1.92 4.93
C MET A 64 0.85 -2.84 6.14
N LEU A 65 1.11 -2.30 7.33
CA LEU A 65 0.82 -2.96 8.59
C LEU A 65 -0.53 -2.44 9.11
N ARG A 66 -1.50 -3.35 9.28
CA ARG A 66 -2.88 -3.04 9.63
C ARG A 66 -2.96 -2.13 10.85
N GLY A 67 -3.62 -0.98 10.69
CA GLY A 67 -3.83 -0.01 11.76
C GLY A 67 -2.58 0.75 12.22
N HIS A 68 -1.41 0.50 11.62
CA HIS A 68 -0.15 1.14 12.00
C HIS A 68 0.34 2.08 10.90
N GLY A 69 0.88 1.56 9.80
CA GLY A 69 1.52 2.40 8.80
C GLY A 69 2.13 1.61 7.63
N SER A 70 2.73 2.36 6.71
CA SER A 70 3.42 1.81 5.55
C SER A 70 4.90 1.58 5.85
N PHE A 71 5.48 0.59 5.17
CA PHE A 71 6.91 0.33 5.11
C PHE A 71 7.29 0.15 3.64
N ALA A 72 8.23 0.95 3.15
CA ALA A 72 8.65 0.95 1.76
C ALA A 72 10.17 0.89 1.64
N THR A 73 10.65 0.21 0.60
CA THR A 73 12.09 0.10 0.29
C THR A 73 12.39 0.71 -1.08
N GLY A 74 13.58 1.31 -1.19
CA GLY A 74 14.06 1.92 -2.43
C GLY A 74 15.58 1.94 -2.51
N GLN A 75 16.12 2.22 -3.70
CA GLN A 75 17.53 2.45 -3.91
C GLN A 75 17.98 3.74 -3.22
N THR A 76 17.11 4.76 -3.23
CA THR A 76 17.30 6.05 -2.54
C THR A 76 16.18 6.28 -1.52
N LEU A 77 16.38 7.23 -0.61
CA LEU A 77 15.34 7.65 0.33
C LEU A 77 14.14 8.25 -0.41
N ASP A 78 14.40 9.04 -1.45
CA ASP A 78 13.35 9.66 -2.28
C ASP A 78 12.46 8.59 -2.94
N GLU A 79 13.06 7.50 -3.45
CA GLU A 79 12.29 6.39 -4.02
C GLU A 79 11.47 5.65 -2.95
N ALA A 80 12.06 5.39 -1.78
CA ALA A 80 11.32 4.75 -0.68
C ALA A 80 10.15 5.62 -0.20
N PHE A 81 10.34 6.94 -0.11
CA PHE A 81 9.29 7.88 0.24
C PHE A 81 8.22 7.99 -0.86
N PHE A 82 8.65 8.00 -2.13
CA PHE A 82 7.76 8.05 -3.29
C PHE A 82 6.72 6.93 -3.28
N TRP A 83 7.10 5.69 -2.95
CA TRP A 83 6.12 4.61 -2.82
C TRP A 83 5.08 4.86 -1.73
N SER A 84 5.48 5.49 -0.62
CA SER A 84 4.54 5.83 0.44
C SER A 84 3.62 7.00 0.08
N SER A 85 4.10 7.98 -0.68
CA SER A 85 3.25 9.08 -1.16
C SER A 85 2.25 8.58 -2.20
N THR A 86 2.69 7.79 -3.18
CA THR A 86 1.82 7.17 -4.19
C THR A 86 0.74 6.30 -3.54
N LEU A 87 1.08 5.53 -2.50
CA LEU A 87 0.09 4.72 -1.78
C LEU A 87 -0.99 5.58 -1.12
N GLU A 88 -0.60 6.66 -0.42
CA GLU A 88 -1.57 7.54 0.23
C GLU A 88 -2.46 8.25 -0.79
N GLU A 89 -1.90 8.75 -1.90
CA GLU A 89 -2.65 9.38 -2.98
C GLU A 89 -3.67 8.41 -3.59
N GLY A 90 -3.26 7.17 -3.92
CA GLY A 90 -4.18 6.15 -4.42
C GLY A 90 -5.28 5.79 -3.41
N CYS A 91 -4.95 5.75 -2.11
CA CYS A 91 -5.92 5.52 -1.05
C CYS A 91 -6.92 6.68 -0.89
N GLN A 92 -6.45 7.93 -1.03
CA GLN A 92 -7.31 9.13 -1.04
C GLN A 92 -8.27 9.10 -2.23
N ILE A 93 -7.81 8.68 -3.41
CA ILE A 93 -8.67 8.50 -4.58
C ILE A 93 -9.72 7.41 -4.33
N ILE A 94 -9.34 6.27 -3.76
CA ILE A 94 -10.29 5.21 -3.37
C ILE A 94 -11.34 5.75 -2.39
N LEU A 95 -10.93 6.52 -1.38
CA LEU A 95 -11.84 7.10 -0.40
C LEU A 95 -12.80 8.10 -1.06
N ALA A 96 -12.27 9.01 -1.88
CA ALA A 96 -13.07 10.00 -2.62
C ALA A 96 -14.06 9.33 -3.58
N ALA A 97 -13.64 8.31 -4.34
CA ALA A 97 -14.52 7.56 -5.23
C ALA A 97 -15.68 6.89 -4.46
N LYS A 98 -15.39 6.30 -3.29
CA LYS A 98 -16.42 5.74 -2.41
C LYS A 98 -17.37 6.81 -1.86
N ALA A 99 -16.87 8.00 -1.55
CA ALA A 99 -17.68 9.10 -1.06
C ALA A 99 -18.57 9.72 -2.15
N ILE A 100 -18.05 9.86 -3.38
CA ILE A 100 -18.80 10.31 -4.56
C ILE A 100 -19.91 9.30 -4.90
N ASN A 101 -19.64 7.99 -4.73
CA ASN A 101 -20.62 6.91 -4.89
C ASN A 101 -21.24 6.87 -6.31
N GLU A 102 -20.45 7.23 -7.32
CA GLU A 102 -20.79 7.04 -8.72
C GLU A 102 -20.29 5.67 -9.23
N PRO A 103 -20.92 5.11 -10.28
CA PRO A 103 -20.44 3.88 -10.91
C PRO A 103 -18.99 4.01 -11.38
N PHE A 104 -18.14 3.09 -10.94
CA PHE A 104 -16.75 3.04 -11.40
C PHE A 104 -16.69 2.55 -12.86
N LEU A 105 -16.12 3.37 -13.73
CA LEU A 105 -15.85 3.02 -15.12
C LEU A 105 -14.43 2.47 -15.23
N GLU A 106 -14.30 1.15 -15.38
CA GLU A 106 -12.97 0.54 -15.55
C GLU A 106 -12.39 0.94 -16.92
N TYR A 107 -11.30 1.69 -16.88
CA TYR A 107 -10.60 2.21 -18.05
C TYR A 107 -9.21 1.59 -18.21
N ARG A 108 -8.71 0.91 -17.18
CA ARG A 108 -7.37 0.34 -17.16
C ARG A 108 -7.41 -0.99 -17.90
N LYS A 109 -6.65 -1.08 -18.98
CA LYS A 109 -6.47 -2.35 -19.71
C LYS A 109 -5.74 -3.35 -18.82
N MET A 110 -6.18 -4.61 -18.84
CA MET A 110 -5.60 -5.71 -18.04
C MET A 110 -5.68 -5.46 -16.52
N SER A 111 -6.75 -4.84 -16.03
CA SER A 111 -6.95 -4.54 -14.60
C SER A 111 -6.77 -5.76 -13.69
N ASP A 112 -7.15 -6.95 -14.16
CA ASP A 112 -6.95 -8.23 -13.46
C ASP A 112 -5.48 -8.50 -13.10
N SER A 113 -4.54 -7.98 -13.89
CA SER A 113 -3.10 -8.16 -13.66
C SER A 113 -2.60 -7.38 -12.44
N TYR A 114 -3.27 -6.29 -12.05
CA TYR A 114 -2.87 -5.47 -10.90
C TYR A 114 -3.16 -6.12 -9.56
N THR A 115 -4.00 -7.17 -9.54
CA THR A 115 -4.26 -7.98 -8.35
C THR A 115 -3.14 -9.00 -8.07
N LYS A 116 -2.22 -9.18 -9.02
CA LYS A 116 -1.11 -10.14 -8.99
C LYS A 116 0.24 -9.41 -8.94
N TRP A 117 1.24 -10.05 -8.34
CA TRP A 117 2.63 -9.59 -8.39
C TRP A 117 3.42 -10.30 -9.48
#